data_AF-Q7RLN5-F1
#
_entry.id   AF-Q7RLN5-F1
#
_cell.length_a   1.000
_cell.length_b   1.000
_cell.length_c   1.000
_cell.angle_alpha   90.00
_cell.angle_beta   90.00
_cell.angle_gamma   90.00
#
_symmetry.space_group_name_H-M   'P 1'
#
loop_
_entity.id
_entity.type
_entity.pdbx_description
1 polymer ?
#
loop_
_entity_poly.entity_id
_entity_poly.type
_entity_poly.pdbx_seq_one_letter_code
_entity_poly.pdbx_strand_id
1 'polypeptide(L)'
;MKIIFSLHFFFRLFLIILPSYIIYTKIVISYISKAKNTYIYIHTLRPYTFINPIIMERSIHSLKKHITYRITKRYVSNGQSAFNLSGKVKVENPIVELDGDEMTKVIWKDIKEKLILPYLDLNIKYFDLSIENRDKTNDQITLDAAQEIKKYSVGIKCATITPDSARVKEFNLKEMWKSPNGTIRNILDGTVFRAPILIKNIPKLISNWKKPIVIGRHAYADQYKQKSLKVTKSGKFEIVFTPDDNSPVVRETIFNFKSPGVCLGMYNTEESIKNFALSCFQYALDLKMPVYFSTKSTILKIYDGLFKDIFQDIYEQKFKKIFEQNNLWYEHKLIDDMVAQVLKSEGGFVWACKNYDGDIQSDAVAQGYEV
;
A
#
# COMPACT_ATOMS: atom_id res chain seq x y z
N MET A 1 8.82 14.92 -4.27
CA MET A 1 9.02 13.64 -3.53
C MET A 1 7.77 12.79 -3.71
N LYS A 2 7.89 11.51 -4.07
CA LYS A 2 6.76 10.64 -4.46
C LYS A 2 6.48 9.61 -3.36
N ILE A 3 5.55 9.93 -2.46
CA ILE A 3 5.16 9.01 -1.39
C ILE A 3 3.77 8.44 -1.67
N ILE A 4 3.59 7.14 -1.49
CA ILE A 4 2.30 6.47 -1.62
C ILE A 4 1.97 5.86 -0.24
N PHE A 5 0.81 6.17 0.33
CA PHE A 5 0.49 5.94 1.74
C PHE A 5 -0.69 4.98 1.95
N SER A 6 -0.48 3.67 1.91
CA SER A 6 -1.62 2.73 1.98
C SER A 6 -2.08 2.45 3.42
N LEU A 7 -3.20 3.05 3.87
CA LEU A 7 -3.83 2.71 5.17
C LEU A 7 -4.65 1.41 5.11
N HIS A 8 -4.18 0.36 5.79
CA HIS A 8 -4.90 -0.91 5.83
C HIS A 8 -5.99 -0.87 6.92
N PHE A 9 -7.24 -1.20 6.55
CA PHE A 9 -8.36 -1.38 7.45
C PHE A 9 -8.84 -2.83 7.33
N PHE A 10 -8.65 -3.64 8.38
CA PHE A 10 -9.25 -4.96 8.50
C PHE A 10 -10.57 -4.82 9.27
N PHE A 11 -11.70 -4.89 8.57
CA PHE A 11 -13.00 -4.95 9.22
C PHE A 11 -13.31 -6.39 9.62
N ARG A 12 -13.13 -6.74 10.90
CA ARG A 12 -13.79 -7.91 11.50
C ARG A 12 -14.78 -7.44 12.57
N LEU A 13 -16.05 -7.78 12.34
CA LEU A 13 -17.24 -7.58 13.19
C LEU A 13 -17.76 -6.14 13.41
N PHE A 14 -19.08 -6.05 13.26
CA PHE A 14 -19.99 -4.88 13.29
C PHE A 14 -20.03 -4.05 14.60
N LEU A 15 -19.05 -4.20 15.51
CA LEU A 15 -19.06 -3.57 16.85
C LEU A 15 -17.94 -2.54 17.09
N ILE A 16 -17.04 -2.30 16.13
CA ILE A 16 -15.89 -1.38 16.27
C ILE A 16 -16.04 -0.19 15.29
N ILE A 17 -17.20 0.46 15.29
CA ILE A 17 -17.62 1.46 14.29
C ILE A 17 -17.49 2.92 14.77
N LEU A 18 -17.05 3.22 16.01
CA LEU A 18 -16.88 4.61 16.45
C LEU A 18 -15.41 5.04 16.71
N PRO A 19 -14.57 4.27 17.42
CA PRO A 19 -13.21 4.72 17.74
C PRO A 19 -12.29 4.80 16.52
N SER A 20 -12.44 3.85 15.59
CA SER A 20 -11.66 3.72 14.35
C SER A 20 -11.85 4.91 13.41
N TYR A 21 -13.07 5.46 13.37
CA TYR A 21 -13.44 6.57 12.51
C TYR A 21 -12.84 7.91 12.99
N ILE A 22 -12.73 8.12 14.30
CA ILE A 22 -12.11 9.32 14.88
C ILE A 22 -10.60 9.32 14.62
N ILE A 23 -9.94 8.15 14.71
CA ILE A 23 -8.51 8.01 14.42
C ILE A 23 -8.22 8.23 12.93
N TYR A 24 -9.03 7.65 12.03
CA TYR A 24 -8.91 7.87 10.59
C TYR A 24 -9.04 9.36 10.23
N THR A 25 -10.03 10.05 10.83
CA THR A 25 -10.27 11.47 10.59
C THR A 25 -9.09 12.33 11.07
N LYS A 26 -8.51 12.05 12.25
CA LYS A 26 -7.32 12.77 12.76
C LYS A 26 -6.08 12.53 11.89
N ILE A 27 -5.86 11.31 11.42
CA ILE A 27 -4.74 10.97 10.53
C ILE A 27 -4.89 11.71 9.20
N VAL A 28 -6.04 11.56 8.53
CA VAL A 28 -6.29 12.19 7.23
C VAL A 28 -6.17 13.72 7.32
N ILE A 29 -6.74 14.36 8.34
CA ILE A 29 -6.63 15.82 8.55
C ILE A 29 -5.18 16.27 8.83
N SER A 30 -4.44 15.53 9.66
CA SER A 30 -3.04 15.84 9.97
C SER A 30 -2.12 15.74 8.75
N TYR A 31 -2.37 14.79 7.85
CA TYR A 31 -1.58 14.62 6.62
C TYR A 31 -1.97 15.63 5.52
N ILE A 32 -3.26 15.90 5.33
CA ILE A 32 -3.74 16.89 4.34
C ILE A 32 -3.21 18.30 4.67
N SER A 33 -3.16 18.66 5.96
CA SER A 33 -2.69 20.00 6.39
C SER A 33 -1.17 20.24 6.25
N LYS A 34 -0.36 19.17 6.12
CA LYS A 34 1.12 19.26 6.08
C LYS A 34 1.74 19.03 4.69
N ALA A 35 0.95 18.60 3.71
CA ALA A 35 1.46 18.25 2.39
C ALA A 35 1.83 19.50 1.55
N LYS A 36 3.05 20.00 1.72
CA LYS A 36 3.72 20.86 0.72
C LYS A 36 4.70 19.99 -0.07
N ASN A 37 4.43 19.79 -1.36
CA ASN A 37 5.29 19.13 -2.37
C ASN A 37 5.48 17.58 -2.30
N THR A 38 4.53 16.86 -1.68
CA THR A 38 4.58 15.40 -1.52
C THR A 38 3.28 14.74 -1.98
N TYR A 39 3.40 13.70 -2.82
CA TYR A 39 2.23 12.90 -3.19
C TYR A 39 1.77 12.05 -2.00
N ILE A 40 0.45 11.89 -1.77
CA ILE A 40 -0.07 11.02 -0.69
C ILE A 40 -1.16 10.12 -1.27
N TYR A 41 -0.80 8.84 -1.39
CA TYR A 41 -1.55 7.64 -1.80
C TYR A 41 -2.46 6.91 -0.79
N ILE A 42 -3.65 7.35 -0.36
CA ILE A 42 -4.41 6.59 0.67
C ILE A 42 -5.30 5.48 0.08
N HIS A 43 -5.05 4.20 0.41
CA HIS A 43 -5.83 3.02 -0.06
C HIS A 43 -6.39 2.18 1.09
N THR A 44 -7.70 1.95 1.13
CA THR A 44 -8.40 1.04 2.07
C THR A 44 -8.42 -0.40 1.53
N LEU A 45 -8.15 -1.43 2.35
CA LEU A 45 -8.19 -2.84 1.92
C LEU A 45 -9.58 -3.48 2.05
N ARG A 46 -9.78 -4.59 1.34
CA ARG A 46 -10.95 -5.49 1.43
C ARG A 46 -11.03 -6.19 2.79
N PRO A 47 -12.23 -6.44 3.36
CA PRO A 47 -12.42 -7.47 4.37
C PRO A 47 -12.25 -8.86 3.72
N TYR A 48 -11.43 -9.74 4.32
CA TYR A 48 -11.33 -11.14 3.91
C TYR A 48 -12.63 -11.90 4.22
N THR A 49 -13.23 -12.52 3.22
CA THR A 49 -14.31 -13.50 3.37
C THR A 49 -13.72 -14.87 3.74
N PHE A 50 -13.50 -15.13 5.03
CA PHE A 50 -13.50 -16.51 5.52
C PHE A 50 -14.93 -16.88 5.90
N ILE A 51 -15.68 -17.42 4.93
CA ILE A 51 -17.01 -17.98 5.17
C ILE A 51 -16.82 -19.44 5.58
N ASN A 52 -17.03 -19.75 6.85
CA ASN A 52 -17.48 -21.08 7.26
C ASN A 52 -18.98 -20.95 7.62
N PRO A 53 -19.93 -21.33 6.74
CA PRO A 53 -21.35 -20.99 6.88
C PRO A 53 -22.00 -21.55 8.15
N ILE A 54 -21.40 -22.57 8.77
CA ILE A 54 -22.04 -23.41 9.78
C ILE A 54 -22.01 -22.77 11.19
N ILE A 55 -21.09 -21.82 11.44
CA ILE A 55 -20.97 -21.20 12.77
C ILE A 55 -21.92 -19.99 12.92
N MET A 56 -22.36 -19.38 11.81
CA MET A 56 -23.18 -18.16 11.85
C MET A 56 -24.66 -18.44 12.18
N GLU A 57 -25.19 -19.62 11.84
CA GLU A 57 -26.60 -19.95 12.14
C GLU A 57 -26.86 -20.30 13.61
N ARG A 58 -25.90 -20.91 14.31
CA ARG A 58 -26.10 -21.34 15.71
C ARG A 58 -26.07 -20.18 16.71
N SER A 59 -25.41 -19.07 16.39
CA SER A 59 -25.33 -17.90 17.28
C SER A 59 -26.49 -16.89 17.08
N ILE A 60 -27.20 -16.95 15.95
CA ILE A 60 -28.28 -15.99 15.64
C ILE A 60 -29.63 -16.43 16.25
N HIS A 61 -29.81 -17.71 16.58
CA HIS A 61 -31.09 -18.22 17.05
C HIS A 61 -31.34 -18.03 18.57
N SER A 62 -30.31 -17.84 19.41
CA SER A 62 -30.52 -17.71 20.87
C SER A 62 -30.66 -16.28 21.41
N LEU A 63 -30.42 -15.25 20.59
CA LEU A 63 -30.42 -13.84 21.02
C LEU A 63 -31.58 -12.99 20.49
N LYS A 64 -32.53 -13.58 19.77
CA LYS A 64 -33.76 -12.88 19.34
C LYS A 64 -34.90 -13.17 20.29
N LYS A 65 -35.02 -12.39 21.39
CA LYS A 65 -36.34 -11.85 21.74
C LYS A 65 -36.44 -10.68 22.71
N HIS A 66 -35.46 -10.29 23.54
CA HIS A 66 -35.79 -9.37 24.66
C HIS A 66 -34.92 -8.12 24.90
N ILE A 67 -33.99 -7.73 24.02
CA ILE A 67 -33.15 -6.53 24.28
C ILE A 67 -33.20 -5.45 23.18
N THR A 68 -33.84 -5.70 22.03
CA THR A 68 -33.70 -4.80 20.86
C THR A 68 -34.72 -3.67 20.76
N TYR A 69 -35.68 -3.53 21.67
CA TYR A 69 -36.75 -2.52 21.54
C TYR A 69 -36.70 -1.35 22.55
N ARG A 70 -35.63 -1.22 23.36
CA ARG A 70 -35.53 -0.12 24.36
C ARG A 70 -34.28 0.75 24.31
N ILE A 71 -33.35 0.55 23.36
CA ILE A 71 -32.10 1.33 23.30
C ILE A 71 -32.10 2.40 22.18
N THR A 72 -32.98 2.32 21.19
CA THR A 72 -32.92 3.19 20.00
C THR A 72 -33.65 4.54 20.12
N LYS A 73 -34.12 4.96 21.30
CA LYS A 73 -34.87 6.23 21.43
C LYS A 73 -34.31 7.26 22.43
N ARG A 74 -33.09 7.07 22.96
CA ARG A 74 -32.54 7.99 23.99
C ARG A 74 -31.26 8.78 23.68
N TYR A 75 -30.66 8.63 22.50
CA TYR A 75 -29.49 9.46 22.10
C TYR A 75 -29.47 9.83 20.62
N VAL A 76 -30.62 10.23 20.08
CA VAL A 76 -30.66 11.11 18.89
C VAL A 76 -31.36 12.40 19.33
N SER A 77 -30.76 13.10 20.28
CA SER A 77 -30.95 14.55 20.31
C SER A 77 -30.34 15.10 19.03
N ASN A 78 -30.89 16.21 18.50
CA ASN A 78 -30.34 16.98 17.38
C ASN A 78 -28.94 17.49 17.72
N GLY A 79 -27.98 16.57 17.73
CA GLY A 79 -26.67 16.73 18.34
C GLY A 79 -25.81 17.65 17.50
N GLN A 80 -25.39 18.73 18.12
CA GLN A 80 -24.26 19.54 17.66
C GLN A 80 -23.13 18.63 17.20
N SER A 81 -22.60 18.96 16.02
CA SER A 81 -21.35 18.48 15.44
C SER A 81 -20.33 18.07 16.51
N ALA A 82 -19.71 16.90 16.35
CA ALA A 82 -18.68 16.38 17.27
C ALA A 82 -17.46 17.31 17.43
N PHE A 83 -17.35 18.32 16.55
CA PHE A 83 -16.40 19.41 16.66
C PHE A 83 -17.14 20.75 16.56
N ASN A 84 -17.09 21.56 17.62
CA ASN A 84 -17.58 22.93 17.61
C ASN A 84 -16.53 23.84 16.94
N LEU A 85 -16.31 23.64 15.64
CA LEU A 85 -15.50 24.52 14.80
C LEU A 85 -16.42 25.61 14.26
N SER A 86 -16.06 26.88 14.45
CA SER A 86 -16.73 27.99 13.79
C SER A 86 -16.43 27.93 12.29
N GLY A 87 -17.26 27.20 11.53
CA GLY A 87 -17.10 27.02 10.09
C GLY A 87 -16.22 25.83 9.67
N LYS A 88 -16.19 25.56 8.37
CA LYS A 88 -15.36 24.52 7.76
C LYS A 88 -13.90 24.99 7.63
N VAL A 89 -12.95 24.08 7.81
CA VAL A 89 -11.54 24.35 7.52
C VAL A 89 -11.35 24.39 6.01
N LYS A 90 -10.88 25.54 5.49
CA LYS A 90 -10.56 25.69 4.07
C LYS A 90 -9.29 24.94 3.71
N VAL A 91 -9.36 24.15 2.63
CA VAL A 91 -8.19 23.48 2.06
C VAL A 91 -7.89 24.11 0.71
N GLU A 92 -6.72 24.73 0.60
CA GLU A 92 -6.34 25.55 -0.57
C GLU A 92 -6.17 24.70 -1.85
N ASN A 93 -5.50 23.56 -1.73
CA ASN A 93 -5.18 22.72 -2.88
C ASN A 93 -6.26 21.65 -3.12
N PRO A 94 -6.62 21.39 -4.38
CA PRO A 94 -7.53 20.29 -4.70
C PRO A 94 -6.98 18.94 -4.29
N ILE A 95 -7.89 18.02 -3.95
CA ILE A 95 -7.58 16.61 -3.74
C ILE A 95 -8.21 15.77 -4.84
N VAL A 96 -7.52 14.70 -5.25
CA VAL A 96 -8.06 13.75 -6.22
C VAL A 96 -8.72 12.60 -5.45
N GLU A 97 -10.01 12.38 -5.71
CA GLU A 97 -10.78 11.27 -5.14
C GLU A 97 -10.99 10.20 -6.19
N LEU A 98 -10.61 8.98 -5.87
CA LEU A 98 -10.73 7.81 -6.71
C LEU A 98 -11.70 6.86 -6.02
N ASP A 99 -12.95 6.85 -6.48
CA ASP A 99 -13.99 5.99 -5.92
C ASP A 99 -13.76 4.51 -6.27
N GLY A 100 -14.52 3.62 -5.65
CA GLY A 100 -14.25 2.19 -5.67
C GLY A 100 -15.47 1.32 -5.92
N ASP A 101 -15.41 0.09 -5.40
CA ASP A 101 -16.41 -0.96 -5.64
C ASP A 101 -16.98 -1.52 -4.32
N GLU A 102 -18.03 -2.34 -4.44
CA GLU A 102 -18.59 -3.19 -3.37
C GLU A 102 -18.88 -2.44 -2.05
N MET A 103 -18.67 -3.10 -0.91
CA MET A 103 -18.94 -2.52 0.42
C MET A 103 -18.09 -1.28 0.70
N THR A 104 -16.88 -1.20 0.11
CA THR A 104 -15.99 -0.06 0.30
C THR A 104 -16.55 1.22 -0.32
N LYS A 105 -17.24 1.16 -1.46
CA LYS A 105 -17.94 2.33 -2.05
C LYS A 105 -19.00 2.88 -1.10
N VAL A 106 -19.78 1.99 -0.45
CA VAL A 106 -20.82 2.38 0.52
C VAL A 106 -20.21 3.04 1.76
N ILE A 107 -19.18 2.43 2.35
CA ILE A 107 -18.49 2.97 3.52
C ILE A 107 -17.82 4.31 3.19
N TRP A 108 -17.21 4.42 1.99
CA TRP A 108 -16.52 5.62 1.55
C TRP A 108 -17.47 6.83 1.46
N LYS A 109 -18.68 6.63 0.95
CA LYS A 109 -19.73 7.65 0.96
C LYS A 109 -20.01 8.16 2.39
N ASP A 110 -20.21 7.25 3.34
CA ASP A 110 -20.48 7.59 4.73
C ASP A 110 -19.33 8.35 5.40
N ILE A 111 -18.08 7.92 5.15
CA ILE A 111 -16.88 8.63 5.63
C ILE A 111 -16.87 10.06 5.09
N LYS A 112 -17.05 10.21 3.78
CA LYS A 112 -17.00 11.52 3.11
C LYS A 112 -18.09 12.46 3.63
N GLU A 113 -19.34 11.99 3.67
CA GLU A 113 -20.50 12.81 4.02
C GLU A 113 -20.59 13.13 5.50
N LYS A 114 -20.19 12.21 6.39
CA LYS A 114 -20.39 12.36 7.85
C LYS A 114 -19.15 12.85 8.57
N LEU A 115 -17.95 12.58 8.05
CA LEU A 115 -16.68 12.78 8.78
C LEU A 115 -15.70 13.74 8.11
N ILE A 116 -15.87 14.01 6.81
CA ILE A 116 -14.97 14.88 6.05
C ILE A 116 -15.68 16.20 5.70
N LEU A 117 -16.69 16.15 4.84
CA LEU A 117 -17.36 17.33 4.29
C LEU A 117 -18.07 18.25 5.30
N PRO A 118 -18.54 17.77 6.48
CA PRO A 118 -19.07 18.66 7.50
C PRO A 118 -18.01 19.58 8.11
N TYR A 119 -16.74 19.18 8.05
CA TYR A 119 -15.64 19.84 8.76
C TYR A 119 -14.62 20.49 7.81
N LEU A 120 -14.50 20.00 6.58
CA LEU A 120 -13.55 20.49 5.59
C LEU A 120 -14.28 21.06 4.36
N ASP A 121 -13.80 22.21 3.89
CA ASP A 121 -14.15 22.78 2.59
C ASP A 121 -13.07 22.36 1.59
N LEU A 122 -13.41 21.37 0.75
CA LEU A 122 -12.49 20.66 -0.14
C LEU A 122 -12.89 20.87 -1.60
N ASN A 123 -11.93 21.26 -2.43
CA ASN A 123 -12.04 21.15 -3.88
C ASN A 123 -11.67 19.72 -4.31
N ILE A 124 -12.67 18.91 -4.69
CA ILE A 124 -12.47 17.50 -4.99
C ILE A 124 -12.51 17.27 -6.51
N LYS A 125 -11.44 16.69 -7.05
CA LYS A 125 -11.38 16.13 -8.41
C LYS A 125 -11.79 14.67 -8.36
N TYR A 126 -13.03 14.37 -8.72
CA TYR A 126 -13.64 13.06 -8.56
C TYR A 126 -13.45 12.16 -9.79
N PHE A 127 -13.05 10.91 -9.58
CA PHE A 127 -12.91 9.86 -10.58
C PHE A 127 -13.56 8.58 -10.08
N ASP A 128 -14.58 8.07 -10.79
CA ASP A 128 -15.21 6.79 -10.45
C ASP A 128 -14.39 5.63 -11.03
N LEU A 129 -13.62 4.92 -10.20
CA LEU A 129 -12.86 3.73 -10.62
C LEU A 129 -13.60 2.42 -10.37
N SER A 130 -14.92 2.45 -10.19
CA SER A 130 -15.72 1.23 -10.19
C SER A 130 -15.49 0.40 -11.44
N ILE A 131 -15.63 -0.91 -11.31
CA ILE A 131 -15.38 -1.85 -12.41
C ILE A 131 -16.24 -1.54 -13.63
N GLU A 132 -17.49 -1.11 -13.43
CA GLU A 132 -18.42 -0.73 -14.50
C GLU A 132 -17.95 0.52 -15.25
N ASN A 133 -17.50 1.56 -14.54
CA ASN A 133 -17.03 2.79 -15.18
C ASN A 133 -15.66 2.61 -15.86
N ARG A 134 -14.79 1.79 -15.28
CA ARG A 134 -13.54 1.38 -15.94
C ARG A 134 -13.84 0.62 -17.22
N ASP A 135 -14.77 -0.33 -17.21
CA ASP A 135 -15.16 -1.05 -18.43
C ASP A 135 -15.76 -0.12 -19.48
N LYS A 136 -16.66 0.78 -19.08
CA LYS A 136 -17.27 1.80 -19.96
C LYS A 136 -16.22 2.66 -20.66
N THR A 137 -15.17 3.07 -19.94
CA THR A 137 -14.13 3.99 -20.43
C THR A 137 -12.89 3.29 -21.00
N ASN A 138 -12.94 1.96 -21.15
CA ASN A 138 -11.79 1.14 -21.55
C ASN A 138 -10.54 1.39 -20.66
N ASP A 139 -10.78 1.50 -19.34
CA ASP A 139 -9.83 1.81 -18.27
C ASP A 139 -9.11 3.17 -18.38
N GLN A 140 -9.52 4.04 -19.31
CA GLN A 140 -8.96 5.38 -19.46
C GLN A 140 -9.13 6.23 -18.20
N ILE A 141 -10.25 6.08 -17.48
CA ILE A 141 -10.51 6.81 -16.23
C ILE A 141 -9.42 6.56 -15.17
N THR A 142 -8.81 5.37 -15.16
CA THR A 142 -7.71 5.02 -14.24
C THR A 142 -6.43 5.79 -14.60
N LEU A 143 -6.15 5.96 -15.89
CA LEU A 143 -5.01 6.72 -16.38
C LEU A 143 -5.19 8.22 -16.07
N ASP A 144 -6.38 8.74 -16.33
CA ASP A 144 -6.72 10.15 -16.11
C ASP A 144 -6.61 10.50 -14.62
N ALA A 145 -7.13 9.64 -13.74
CA ALA A 145 -7.00 9.81 -12.29
C ALA A 145 -5.53 9.86 -11.83
N ALA A 146 -4.67 9.01 -12.40
CA ALA A 146 -3.24 9.00 -12.06
C ALA A 146 -2.52 10.28 -12.54
N GLN A 147 -2.89 10.83 -13.70
CA GLN A 147 -2.36 12.11 -14.18
C GLN A 147 -2.86 13.28 -13.33
N GLU A 148 -4.11 13.23 -12.90
CA GLU A 148 -4.66 14.27 -12.03
C GLU A 148 -3.99 14.25 -10.65
N ILE A 149 -3.66 13.06 -10.12
CA ILE A 149 -2.83 12.93 -8.91
C ILE A 149 -1.47 13.59 -9.14
N LYS A 150 -0.82 13.38 -10.31
CA LYS A 150 0.45 14.05 -10.64
C LYS A 150 0.32 15.58 -10.60
N LYS A 151 -0.82 16.11 -11.03
CA LYS A 151 -1.06 17.56 -11.06
C LYS A 151 -1.29 18.15 -9.66
N TYR A 152 -2.06 17.47 -8.81
CA TYR A 152 -2.52 18.01 -7.52
C TYR A 152 -1.85 17.38 -6.29
N SER A 153 -0.89 16.50 -6.48
CA SER A 153 -0.14 15.80 -5.44
C SER A 153 -0.92 14.77 -4.62
N VAL A 154 -2.13 15.07 -4.16
CA VAL A 154 -2.83 14.23 -3.18
C VAL A 154 -3.94 13.40 -3.84
N GLY A 155 -3.90 12.07 -3.64
CA GLY A 155 -4.89 11.12 -4.13
C GLY A 155 -5.45 10.24 -3.02
N ILE A 156 -6.77 10.22 -2.86
CA ILE A 156 -7.46 9.33 -1.91
C ILE A 156 -8.24 8.30 -2.72
N LYS A 157 -7.97 7.02 -2.48
CA LYS A 157 -8.53 5.92 -3.25
C LYS A 157 -9.28 4.91 -2.40
N CYS A 158 -10.51 4.65 -2.81
CA CYS A 158 -11.34 3.54 -2.35
C CYS A 158 -10.90 2.21 -2.98
N ALA A 159 -11.16 1.08 -2.31
CA ALA A 159 -10.80 -0.24 -2.83
C ALA A 159 -11.57 -0.55 -4.12
N THR A 160 -10.89 -1.18 -5.08
CA THR A 160 -11.42 -1.48 -6.42
C THR A 160 -11.27 -2.97 -6.75
N ILE A 161 -12.22 -3.54 -7.48
CA ILE A 161 -12.14 -4.89 -8.03
C ILE A 161 -10.96 -4.97 -9.02
N THR A 162 -10.11 -5.98 -8.90
CA THR A 162 -9.27 -6.41 -10.04
C THR A 162 -9.93 -7.67 -10.60
N PRO A 163 -10.50 -7.63 -11.82
CA PRO A 163 -11.35 -8.70 -12.31
C PRO A 163 -10.53 -9.97 -12.62
N ASP A 164 -11.07 -11.12 -12.24
CA ASP A 164 -10.67 -12.43 -12.71
C ASP A 164 -11.72 -12.98 -13.70
N SER A 165 -11.56 -14.21 -14.17
CA SER A 165 -12.50 -14.84 -15.11
C SER A 165 -13.94 -14.93 -14.57
N ALA A 166 -14.14 -14.98 -13.25
CA ALA A 166 -15.47 -14.99 -12.64
C ALA A 166 -16.08 -13.59 -12.65
N ARG A 167 -15.31 -12.56 -12.27
CA ARG A 167 -15.75 -11.16 -12.29
C ARG A 167 -16.02 -10.65 -13.71
N VAL A 168 -15.28 -11.11 -14.72
CA VAL A 168 -15.58 -10.82 -16.13
C VAL A 168 -16.99 -11.29 -16.50
N LYS A 169 -17.40 -12.48 -16.04
CA LYS A 169 -18.74 -13.01 -16.29
C LYS A 169 -19.81 -12.29 -15.46
N GLU A 170 -19.53 -12.05 -14.18
CA GLU A 170 -20.47 -11.39 -13.25
C GLU A 170 -20.87 -9.99 -13.72
N PHE A 171 -19.91 -9.19 -14.19
CA PHE A 171 -20.13 -7.82 -14.62
C PHE A 171 -20.25 -7.65 -16.15
N ASN A 172 -20.21 -8.76 -16.90
CA ASN A 172 -20.22 -8.77 -18.37
C ASN A 172 -19.16 -7.81 -18.99
N LEU A 173 -17.91 -7.93 -18.51
CA LEU A 173 -16.83 -7.03 -18.90
C LEU A 173 -16.34 -7.30 -20.32
N LYS A 174 -15.93 -6.24 -21.02
CA LYS A 174 -15.31 -6.32 -22.36
C LYS A 174 -14.03 -7.15 -22.33
N GLU A 175 -13.23 -6.97 -21.28
CA GLU A 175 -11.99 -7.70 -21.06
C GLU A 175 -11.61 -7.80 -19.57
N MET A 176 -10.57 -8.58 -19.29
CA MET A 176 -10.00 -8.70 -17.95
C MET A 176 -9.07 -7.51 -17.67
N TRP A 177 -9.64 -6.40 -17.24
CA TRP A 177 -8.90 -5.16 -16.95
C TRP A 177 -7.78 -5.35 -15.94
N LYS A 178 -6.69 -4.59 -16.10
CA LYS A 178 -5.56 -4.59 -15.16
C LYS A 178 -5.97 -3.99 -13.82
N SER A 179 -5.18 -4.27 -12.78
CA SER A 179 -5.40 -3.69 -11.47
C SER A 179 -5.21 -2.16 -11.49
N PRO A 180 -6.19 -1.35 -11.06
CA PRO A 180 -6.03 0.10 -10.97
C PRO A 180 -4.87 0.52 -10.08
N ASN A 181 -4.63 -0.23 -9.01
CA ASN A 181 -3.49 -0.03 -8.11
C ASN A 181 -2.15 -0.15 -8.86
N GLY A 182 -2.01 -1.17 -9.71
CA GLY A 182 -0.82 -1.37 -10.53
C GLY A 182 -0.63 -0.25 -11.54
N THR A 183 -1.70 0.13 -12.24
CA THR A 183 -1.68 1.23 -13.22
C THR A 183 -1.27 2.56 -12.59
N ILE A 184 -1.90 2.94 -11.48
CA ILE A 184 -1.58 4.19 -10.76
C ILE A 184 -0.13 4.16 -10.26
N ARG A 185 0.32 3.07 -9.62
CA ARG A 185 1.71 2.95 -9.14
C ARG A 185 2.72 3.03 -10.28
N ASN A 186 2.42 2.43 -11.43
CA ASN A 186 3.31 2.49 -12.60
C ASN A 186 3.46 3.91 -13.14
N ILE A 187 2.39 4.71 -13.08
CA ILE A 187 2.41 6.10 -13.57
C ILE A 187 3.08 7.02 -12.55
N LEU A 188 2.73 6.87 -11.27
CA LEU A 188 3.26 7.72 -10.21
C LEU A 188 4.73 7.39 -9.91
N ASP A 189 5.09 6.11 -9.89
CA ASP A 189 6.31 5.56 -9.29
C ASP A 189 6.41 5.90 -7.79
N GLY A 190 7.20 5.14 -7.03
CA GLY A 190 7.55 5.47 -5.65
C GLY A 190 7.37 4.35 -4.64
N THR A 191 7.33 4.77 -3.37
CA THR A 191 7.32 3.88 -2.21
C THR A 191 5.93 3.80 -1.61
N VAL A 192 5.44 2.57 -1.42
CA VAL A 192 4.20 2.32 -0.68
C VAL A 192 4.53 2.05 0.78
N PHE A 193 4.18 2.97 1.67
CA PHE A 193 4.29 2.75 3.10
C PHE A 193 3.04 2.08 3.66
N ARG A 194 3.23 1.01 4.43
CA ARG A 194 2.18 0.29 5.15
C ARG A 194 2.54 0.28 6.63
N ALA A 195 1.62 0.72 7.47
CA ALA A 195 1.79 0.78 8.92
C ALA A 195 0.55 0.23 9.62
N PRO A 196 0.70 -0.51 10.73
CA PRO A 196 -0.43 -0.99 11.52
C PRO A 196 -1.08 0.16 12.30
N ILE A 197 -2.40 0.07 12.49
CA ILE A 197 -3.14 0.95 13.41
C ILE A 197 -3.24 0.22 14.75
N LEU A 198 -2.48 0.68 15.74
CA LEU A 198 -2.44 0.03 17.04
C LEU A 198 -3.65 0.42 17.89
N ILE A 199 -4.43 -0.57 18.31
CA ILE A 199 -5.57 -0.41 19.21
C ILE A 199 -5.25 -1.16 20.51
N LYS A 200 -5.30 -0.47 21.65
CA LYS A 200 -4.82 -0.99 22.96
C LYS A 200 -5.43 -2.31 23.38
N ASN A 201 -6.71 -2.55 23.04
CA ASN A 201 -7.46 -3.73 23.44
C ASN A 201 -7.53 -4.83 22.35
N ILE A 202 -6.82 -4.66 21.23
CA ILE A 202 -6.67 -5.72 20.24
C ILE A 202 -5.38 -6.49 20.57
N PRO A 203 -5.49 -7.79 20.92
CA PRO A 203 -4.32 -8.62 21.14
C PRO A 203 -3.53 -8.79 19.83
N LYS A 204 -2.22 -8.96 19.97
CA LYS A 204 -1.29 -9.14 18.85
C LYS A 204 -0.87 -10.59 18.78
N LEU A 205 -0.73 -11.12 17.57
CA LEU A 205 -0.23 -12.48 17.36
C LEU A 205 1.22 -12.60 17.83
N ILE A 206 2.03 -11.56 17.58
CA ILE A 206 3.41 -11.47 18.07
C ILE A 206 3.43 -10.51 19.26
N SER A 207 3.43 -11.07 20.46
CA SER A 207 3.26 -10.33 21.71
C SER A 207 4.37 -9.29 21.97
N ASN A 208 5.60 -9.53 21.49
CA ASN A 208 6.71 -8.62 21.71
C ASN A 208 6.64 -7.34 20.86
N TRP A 209 5.80 -7.28 19.83
CA TRP A 209 5.70 -6.11 18.95
C TRP A 209 4.96 -4.95 19.63
N LYS A 210 5.68 -4.17 20.45
CA LYS A 210 5.16 -3.07 21.25
C LYS A 210 4.93 -1.79 20.42
N LYS A 211 5.84 -1.50 19.49
CA LYS A 211 5.84 -0.33 18.60
C LYS A 211 5.48 -0.76 17.17
N PRO A 212 4.98 0.12 16.29
CA PRO A 212 4.61 -0.26 14.93
C PRO A 212 5.85 -0.56 14.08
N ILE A 213 5.74 -1.54 13.19
CA ILE A 213 6.69 -1.81 12.12
C ILE A 213 6.10 -1.22 10.84
N VAL A 214 6.84 -0.35 10.19
CA VAL A 214 6.39 0.33 8.97
C VAL A 214 7.10 -0.28 7.78
N ILE A 215 6.36 -0.92 6.88
CA ILE A 215 6.93 -1.47 5.64
C ILE A 215 6.98 -0.36 4.59
N GLY A 216 8.17 -0.06 4.07
CA GLY A 216 8.35 0.75 2.87
C GLY A 216 8.58 -0.16 1.67
N ARG A 217 7.55 -0.40 0.85
CA ARG A 217 7.64 -1.26 -0.34
C ARG A 217 8.04 -0.46 -1.57
N HIS A 218 9.10 -0.88 -2.27
CA HIS A 218 9.46 -0.36 -3.58
C HIS A 218 8.44 -0.79 -4.64
N ALA A 219 7.52 0.09 -5.03
CA ALA A 219 6.38 -0.29 -5.87
C ALA A 219 6.68 -0.18 -7.38
N TYR A 220 7.85 -0.65 -7.81
CA TYR A 220 8.30 -0.59 -9.20
C TYR A 220 9.01 -1.88 -9.64
N ALA A 221 8.74 -2.29 -10.88
CA ALA A 221 9.39 -3.37 -11.61
C ALA A 221 9.53 -4.71 -10.85
N ASP A 222 10.71 -5.37 -10.92
CA ASP A 222 10.96 -6.73 -10.43
C ASP A 222 9.92 -7.74 -10.96
N GLN A 223 9.44 -8.68 -10.13
CA GLN A 223 8.43 -9.69 -10.51
C GLN A 223 7.13 -9.06 -11.04
N TYR A 224 6.85 -7.79 -10.75
CA TYR A 224 5.62 -7.11 -11.16
C TYR A 224 5.72 -6.50 -12.57
N LYS A 225 6.91 -6.51 -13.19
CA LYS A 225 7.13 -6.18 -14.61
C LYS A 225 8.03 -7.21 -15.28
N GLN A 226 7.67 -8.48 -15.12
CA GLN A 226 8.41 -9.59 -15.68
C GLN A 226 7.92 -10.02 -17.08
N LYS A 227 8.78 -10.74 -17.80
CA LYS A 227 8.40 -11.60 -18.92
C LYS A 227 8.89 -13.02 -18.65
N SER A 228 8.05 -14.00 -18.97
CA SER A 228 8.38 -15.41 -18.81
C SER A 228 8.20 -16.19 -20.11
N LEU A 229 8.96 -17.27 -20.24
CA LEU A 229 8.89 -18.19 -21.37
C LEU A 229 8.75 -19.62 -20.84
N LYS A 230 7.81 -20.38 -21.43
CA LYS A 230 7.74 -21.83 -21.24
C LYS A 230 8.63 -22.51 -22.28
N VAL A 231 9.62 -23.25 -21.81
CA VAL A 231 10.55 -24.00 -22.65
C VAL A 231 10.01 -25.43 -22.80
N THR A 232 9.74 -25.86 -24.04
CA THR A 232 9.14 -27.17 -24.34
C THR A 232 10.13 -28.20 -24.86
N LYS A 233 11.37 -27.79 -25.18
CA LYS A 233 12.43 -28.63 -25.74
C LYS A 233 13.80 -28.13 -25.28
N SER A 234 14.84 -28.95 -25.47
CA SER A 234 16.22 -28.57 -25.16
C SER A 234 16.65 -27.32 -25.93
N GLY A 235 17.44 -26.45 -25.31
CA GLY A 235 17.90 -25.21 -25.93
C GLY A 235 18.64 -24.27 -24.98
N LYS A 236 19.31 -23.28 -25.55
CA LYS A 236 20.08 -22.27 -24.81
C LYS A 236 19.17 -21.12 -24.38
N PHE A 237 19.26 -20.71 -23.11
CA PHE A 237 18.64 -19.51 -22.59
C PHE A 237 19.72 -18.48 -22.25
N GLU A 238 19.58 -17.30 -22.83
CA GLU A 238 20.52 -16.20 -22.73
C GLU A 238 19.80 -14.91 -22.34
N ILE A 239 20.51 -14.01 -21.66
CA ILE A 239 20.12 -12.62 -21.50
C ILE A 239 20.95 -11.76 -22.46
N VAL A 240 20.30 -10.84 -23.14
CA VAL A 240 20.90 -9.99 -24.17
C VAL A 240 20.50 -8.55 -23.91
N PHE A 241 21.48 -7.65 -23.85
CA PHE A 241 21.27 -6.21 -23.78
C PHE A 241 21.90 -5.55 -25.02
N THR A 242 21.08 -4.81 -25.76
CA THR A 242 21.48 -4.07 -26.96
C THR A 242 21.51 -2.59 -26.63
N PRO A 243 22.70 -1.97 -26.54
CA PRO A 243 22.83 -0.54 -26.27
C PRO A 243 22.30 0.33 -27.41
N ASP A 244 21.62 1.43 -27.09
CA ASP A 244 21.11 2.39 -28.08
C ASP A 244 22.22 3.24 -28.74
N ASP A 245 23.39 3.32 -28.11
CA ASP A 245 24.55 4.09 -28.58
C ASP A 245 25.43 3.31 -29.58
N ASN A 246 24.95 2.16 -30.08
CA ASN A 246 25.67 1.22 -30.94
C ASN A 246 26.92 0.60 -30.31
N SER A 247 27.11 0.69 -28.99
CA SER A 247 28.17 -0.06 -28.31
C SER A 247 27.91 -1.58 -28.36
N PRO A 248 28.92 -2.43 -28.12
CA PRO A 248 28.79 -3.87 -28.30
C PRO A 248 27.63 -4.48 -27.49
N VAL A 249 26.85 -5.35 -28.16
CA VAL A 249 25.78 -6.13 -27.51
C VAL A 249 26.36 -6.98 -26.39
N VAL A 250 25.78 -6.87 -25.19
CA VAL A 250 26.13 -7.70 -24.05
C VAL A 250 25.27 -8.96 -24.09
N ARG A 251 25.90 -10.13 -24.03
CA ARG A 251 25.21 -11.43 -24.07
C ARG A 251 25.79 -12.36 -23.01
N GLU A 252 24.91 -12.91 -22.19
CA GLU A 252 25.27 -13.83 -21.12
C GLU A 252 24.39 -15.08 -21.18
N THR A 253 25.01 -16.25 -21.06
CA THR A 253 24.28 -17.52 -21.05
C THR A 253 23.83 -17.82 -19.63
N ILE A 254 22.51 -17.91 -19.41
CA ILE A 254 21.97 -18.23 -18.09
C ILE A 254 21.95 -19.75 -17.89
N PHE A 255 21.42 -20.49 -18.87
CA PHE A 255 21.24 -21.93 -18.73
C PHE A 255 21.14 -22.64 -20.08
N ASN A 256 21.47 -23.93 -20.12
CA ASN A 256 21.25 -24.80 -21.27
C ASN A 256 20.25 -25.91 -20.89
N PHE A 257 19.01 -25.76 -21.34
CA PHE A 257 17.94 -26.72 -21.07
C PHE A 257 18.20 -28.04 -21.79
N LYS A 258 18.11 -29.15 -21.05
CA LYS A 258 18.11 -30.52 -21.57
C LYS A 258 16.72 -31.13 -21.68
N SER A 259 15.74 -30.50 -21.03
CA SER A 259 14.35 -30.93 -20.94
C SER A 259 13.44 -29.70 -20.76
N PRO A 260 12.10 -29.84 -20.79
CA PRO A 260 11.17 -28.71 -20.59
C PRO A 260 11.41 -27.96 -19.28
N GLY A 261 11.11 -26.66 -19.28
CA GLY A 261 11.31 -25.77 -18.13
C GLY A 261 10.67 -24.40 -18.32
N VAL A 262 11.10 -23.43 -17.49
CA VAL A 262 10.61 -22.05 -17.54
C VAL A 262 11.74 -21.05 -17.36
N CYS A 263 11.60 -19.89 -17.98
CA CYS A 263 12.52 -18.76 -17.88
C CYS A 263 11.78 -17.53 -17.39
N LEU A 264 12.49 -16.63 -16.70
CA LEU A 264 11.97 -15.38 -16.19
C LEU A 264 13.01 -14.27 -16.41
N GLY A 265 12.56 -13.15 -16.98
CA GLY A 265 13.32 -11.90 -17.06
C GLY A 265 12.61 -10.82 -16.25
N MET A 266 13.36 -10.09 -15.43
CA MET A 266 12.89 -8.92 -14.69
C MET A 266 13.99 -7.86 -14.67
N TYR A 267 13.63 -6.63 -14.34
CA TYR A 267 14.55 -5.49 -14.35
C TYR A 267 14.19 -4.49 -13.25
N ASN A 268 15.12 -3.58 -12.98
CA ASN A 268 14.87 -2.35 -12.24
C ASN A 268 15.77 -1.24 -12.81
N THR A 269 15.62 -0.02 -12.31
CA THR A 269 16.36 1.15 -12.78
C THR A 269 16.98 1.90 -11.61
N GLU A 270 18.20 2.40 -11.75
CA GLU A 270 18.85 3.19 -10.69
C GLU A 270 18.00 4.37 -10.20
N GLU A 271 17.33 5.09 -11.11
CA GLU A 271 16.50 6.24 -10.76
C GLU A 271 15.38 5.85 -9.78
N SER A 272 14.64 4.78 -10.07
CA SER A 272 13.58 4.30 -9.18
C SER A 272 14.13 3.81 -7.84
N ILE A 273 15.29 3.14 -7.82
CA ILE A 273 15.95 2.69 -6.57
C ILE A 273 16.40 3.90 -5.73
N LYS A 274 17.00 4.91 -6.35
CA LYS A 274 17.39 6.17 -5.70
C LYS A 274 16.18 6.87 -5.07
N ASN A 275 15.08 6.98 -5.81
CA ASN A 275 13.83 7.55 -5.32
C ASN A 275 13.21 6.75 -4.17
N PHE A 276 13.31 5.42 -4.23
CA PHE A 276 12.87 4.53 -3.15
C PHE A 276 13.67 4.75 -1.87
N ALA A 277 15.01 4.79 -1.96
CA ALA A 277 15.90 5.06 -0.82
C ALA A 277 15.62 6.42 -0.18
N LEU A 278 15.57 7.48 -0.99
CA LEU A 278 15.26 8.84 -0.54
C LEU A 278 13.93 8.90 0.23
N SER A 279 12.89 8.25 -0.30
CA SER A 279 11.57 8.23 0.33
C SER A 279 11.60 7.49 1.67
N CYS A 280 12.30 6.36 1.76
CA CYS A 280 12.45 5.60 3.00
C CYS A 280 13.17 6.40 4.09
N PHE A 281 14.29 7.04 3.76
CA PHE A 281 15.04 7.82 4.75
C PHE A 281 14.29 9.06 5.21
N GLN A 282 13.68 9.81 4.29
CA GLN A 282 12.91 10.99 4.65
C GLN A 282 11.71 10.61 5.54
N TYR A 283 10.99 9.56 5.17
CA TYR A 283 9.82 9.16 5.93
C TYR A 283 10.17 8.61 7.32
N ALA A 284 11.27 7.86 7.42
CA ALA A 284 11.76 7.39 8.71
C ALA A 284 12.20 8.54 9.62
N LEU A 285 12.82 9.59 9.06
CA LEU A 285 13.16 10.80 9.81
C LEU A 285 11.91 11.51 10.36
N ASP A 286 10.86 11.64 9.54
CA ASP A 286 9.58 12.24 9.96
C ASP A 286 8.93 11.43 11.11
N LEU A 287 9.05 10.10 11.06
CA LEU A 287 8.57 9.19 12.10
C LEU A 287 9.52 9.06 13.30
N LYS A 288 10.74 9.59 13.21
CA LYS A 288 11.83 9.37 14.18
C LYS A 288 12.10 7.88 14.42
N MET A 289 12.21 7.12 13.33
CA MET A 289 12.45 5.68 13.33
C MET A 289 13.75 5.34 12.59
N PRO A 290 14.51 4.32 13.02
CA PRO A 290 15.62 3.81 12.24
C PRO A 290 15.12 3.08 10.98
N VAL A 291 16.01 2.91 10.00
CA VAL A 291 15.72 2.21 8.74
C VAL A 291 16.50 0.91 8.66
N TYR A 292 15.79 -0.17 8.36
CA TYR A 292 16.38 -1.41 7.90
C TYR A 292 16.04 -1.63 6.43
N PHE A 293 17.02 -1.94 5.60
CA PHE A 293 16.80 -2.35 4.22
C PHE A 293 17.29 -3.79 4.01
N SER A 294 16.47 -4.63 3.41
CA SER A 294 16.80 -6.05 3.23
C SER A 294 16.86 -6.48 1.78
N THR A 295 17.88 -7.26 1.43
CA THR A 295 18.05 -7.90 0.11
C THR A 295 18.67 -9.30 0.23
N LYS A 296 18.89 -10.00 -0.88
CA LYS A 296 19.71 -11.22 -0.94
C LYS A 296 20.98 -10.99 -1.77
N SER A 297 21.71 -9.90 -1.48
CA SER A 297 22.90 -9.47 -2.24
C SER A 297 24.08 -10.45 -2.25
N THR A 298 24.13 -11.42 -1.33
CA THR A 298 25.13 -12.50 -1.39
C THR A 298 24.90 -13.47 -2.56
N ILE A 299 23.65 -13.61 -3.01
CA ILE A 299 23.25 -14.45 -4.13
C ILE A 299 23.08 -13.60 -5.40
N LEU A 300 22.27 -12.54 -5.31
CA LEU A 300 22.03 -11.61 -6.43
C LEU A 300 23.07 -10.49 -6.42
N LYS A 301 24.34 -10.85 -6.61
CA LYS A 301 25.49 -9.94 -6.41
C LYS A 301 25.39 -8.63 -7.19
N ILE A 302 24.98 -8.68 -8.45
CA ILE A 302 24.83 -7.48 -9.30
C ILE A 302 23.49 -6.80 -9.01
N TYR A 303 22.39 -7.55 -9.12
CA TYR A 303 21.04 -6.98 -9.03
C TYR A 303 20.73 -6.39 -7.65
N ASP A 304 20.91 -7.17 -6.58
CA ASP A 304 20.66 -6.71 -5.21
C ASP A 304 21.84 -5.92 -4.64
N GLY A 305 23.04 -6.10 -5.19
CA GLY A 305 24.20 -5.25 -4.89
C GLY A 305 23.93 -3.80 -5.26
N LEU A 306 23.40 -3.54 -6.45
CA LEU A 306 23.04 -2.18 -6.89
C LEU A 306 22.07 -1.48 -5.93
N PHE A 307 21.07 -2.20 -5.41
CA PHE A 307 20.16 -1.66 -4.40
C PHE A 307 20.90 -1.29 -3.10
N LYS A 308 21.73 -2.21 -2.60
CA LYS A 308 22.50 -2.02 -1.37
C LYS A 308 23.41 -0.79 -1.50
N ASP A 309 24.16 -0.71 -2.60
CA ASP A 309 25.15 0.34 -2.83
C ASP A 309 24.46 1.71 -2.94
N ILE A 310 23.36 1.82 -3.71
CA ILE A 310 22.59 3.06 -3.82
C ILE A 310 22.03 3.52 -2.46
N PHE A 311 21.49 2.61 -1.65
CA PHE A 311 20.99 2.97 -0.32
C PHE A 311 22.12 3.47 0.59
N GLN A 312 23.28 2.78 0.58
CA GLN A 312 24.44 3.15 1.37
C GLN A 312 24.97 4.53 0.96
N ASP A 313 25.13 4.77 -0.35
CA ASP A 313 25.63 6.03 -0.88
C ASP A 313 24.72 7.20 -0.50
N ILE A 314 23.40 7.04 -0.65
CA ILE A 314 22.43 8.07 -0.28
C ILE A 314 22.46 8.33 1.23
N TYR A 315 22.54 7.27 2.05
CA TYR A 315 22.61 7.42 3.50
C TYR A 315 23.84 8.22 3.91
N GLU A 316 25.03 7.80 3.48
CA GLU A 316 26.30 8.44 3.81
C GLU A 316 26.35 9.90 3.35
N GLN A 317 25.90 10.17 2.11
CA GLN A 317 25.99 11.52 1.54
C GLN A 317 24.96 12.50 2.12
N LYS A 318 23.75 12.05 2.45
CA LYS A 318 22.61 12.96 2.72
C LYS A 318 21.98 12.81 4.09
N PHE A 319 21.98 11.62 4.70
CA PHE A 319 21.14 11.35 5.87
C PHE A 319 21.92 11.01 7.14
N LYS A 320 23.12 10.45 7.05
CA LYS A 320 23.88 9.94 8.20
C LYS A 320 24.00 10.94 9.33
N LYS A 321 24.50 12.14 9.04
CA LYS A 321 24.64 13.22 10.05
C LYS A 321 23.31 13.58 10.71
N ILE A 322 22.22 13.63 9.94
CA ILE A 322 20.89 14.00 10.45
C ILE A 322 20.30 12.85 11.27
N PHE A 323 20.51 11.61 10.84
CA PHE A 323 20.06 10.42 11.57
C PHE A 323 20.77 10.29 12.91
N GLU A 324 22.10 10.40 12.93
CA GLU A 324 22.91 10.35 14.15
C GLU A 324 22.51 11.44 15.16
N GLN A 325 22.27 12.68 14.68
CA GLN A 325 21.76 13.78 15.52
C GLN A 325 20.39 13.50 16.16
N ASN A 326 19.59 12.61 15.55
CA ASN A 326 18.28 12.20 16.06
C ASN A 326 18.31 10.83 16.76
N ASN A 327 19.50 10.26 17.03
CA ASN A 327 19.69 8.92 17.57
C ASN A 327 19.04 7.82 16.70
N LEU A 328 19.07 7.99 15.38
CA LEU A 328 18.57 7.05 14.39
C LEU A 328 19.76 6.45 13.62
N TRP A 329 19.51 5.32 12.97
CA TRP A 329 20.51 4.65 12.14
C TRP A 329 19.88 4.02 10.90
N TYR A 330 20.74 3.66 9.96
CA TYR A 330 20.42 2.83 8.80
C TYR A 330 21.26 1.56 8.85
N GLU A 331 20.66 0.42 8.55
CA GLU A 331 21.37 -0.84 8.38
C GLU A 331 20.84 -1.64 7.18
N HIS A 332 21.76 -2.15 6.36
CA HIS A 332 21.46 -3.19 5.37
C HIS A 332 21.56 -4.57 6.02
N LYS A 333 20.58 -5.44 5.76
CA LYS A 333 20.59 -6.83 6.19
C LYS A 333 20.28 -7.79 5.05
N LEU A 334 20.73 -9.03 5.20
CA LEU A 334 20.19 -10.10 4.37
C LEU A 334 18.74 -10.39 4.79
N ILE A 335 17.88 -10.65 3.82
CA ILE A 335 16.43 -10.78 4.03
C ILE A 335 16.07 -11.86 5.05
N ASP A 336 16.81 -12.97 5.09
CA ASP A 336 16.67 -14.05 6.06
C ASP A 336 17.06 -13.66 7.48
N ASP A 337 18.12 -12.88 7.67
CA ASP A 337 18.47 -12.31 8.98
C ASP A 337 17.42 -11.27 9.40
N MET A 338 16.97 -10.44 8.47
CA MET A 338 15.98 -9.40 8.75
C MET A 338 14.65 -9.96 9.26
N VAL A 339 14.11 -11.00 8.60
CA VAL A 339 12.86 -11.63 9.10
C VAL A 339 13.03 -12.23 10.49
N ALA A 340 14.18 -12.86 10.77
CA ALA A 340 14.47 -13.42 12.10
C ALA A 340 14.58 -12.32 13.17
N GLN A 341 15.21 -11.19 12.85
CA GLN A 341 15.29 -10.03 13.73
C GLN A 341 13.93 -9.41 13.98
N VAL A 342 13.10 -9.25 12.93
CA VAL A 342 11.75 -8.68 13.02
C VAL A 342 10.90 -9.45 14.04
N LEU A 343 10.90 -10.78 13.98
CA LEU A 343 10.16 -11.64 14.92
C LEU A 343 10.59 -11.45 16.39
N LYS A 344 11.88 -11.17 16.63
CA LYS A 344 12.46 -10.98 17.97
C LYS A 344 12.37 -9.53 18.47
N SER A 345 12.17 -8.57 17.57
CA SER A 345 12.19 -7.15 17.88
C SER A 345 10.99 -6.68 18.71
N GLU A 346 11.08 -5.45 19.23
CA GLU A 346 9.92 -4.75 19.81
C GLU A 346 9.12 -3.91 18.78
N GLY A 347 9.49 -3.99 17.49
CA GLY A 347 9.05 -3.07 16.44
C GLY A 347 9.67 -1.67 16.55
N GLY A 348 9.07 -0.67 15.90
CA GLY A 348 9.49 0.73 16.00
C GLY A 348 10.55 1.16 14.98
N PHE A 349 10.49 0.62 13.78
CA PHE A 349 11.40 0.92 12.68
C PHE A 349 10.69 0.93 11.34
N VAL A 350 11.30 1.60 10.36
CA VAL A 350 10.91 1.47 8.95
C VAL A 350 11.72 0.33 8.33
N TRP A 351 11.03 -0.66 7.79
CA TRP A 351 11.63 -1.75 7.04
C TRP A 351 11.39 -1.52 5.54
N ALA A 352 12.41 -1.01 4.88
CA ALA A 352 12.46 -0.87 3.44
C ALA A 352 12.60 -2.27 2.80
N CYS A 353 11.67 -2.60 1.92
CA CYS A 353 11.57 -3.88 1.23
C CYS A 353 11.56 -3.68 -0.28
N LYS A 354 12.24 -4.57 -1.01
CA LYS A 354 12.04 -4.74 -2.46
C LYS A 354 10.57 -5.05 -2.76
N ASN A 355 10.18 -4.97 -4.03
CA ASN A 355 8.76 -4.99 -4.41
C ASN A 355 8.01 -6.24 -3.90
N TYR A 356 8.58 -7.42 -4.16
CA TYR A 356 7.99 -8.69 -3.74
C TYR A 356 8.03 -8.90 -2.23
N ASP A 357 9.17 -8.62 -1.60
CA ASP A 357 9.31 -8.75 -0.14
C ASP A 357 8.32 -7.84 0.57
N GLY A 358 8.16 -6.59 0.12
CA GLY A 358 7.24 -5.64 0.72
C GLY A 358 5.78 -6.02 0.54
N ASP A 359 5.43 -6.77 -0.50
CA ASP A 359 4.08 -7.32 -0.66
C ASP A 359 3.79 -8.37 0.41
N ILE A 360 4.64 -9.39 0.50
CA ILE A 360 4.46 -10.51 1.43
C ILE A 360 4.61 -10.07 2.89
N GLN A 361 5.66 -9.31 3.19
CA GLN A 361 6.00 -8.96 4.57
C GLN A 361 5.04 -7.95 5.17
N SER A 362 4.39 -7.10 4.35
CA SER A 362 3.39 -6.19 4.89
C SER A 362 2.10 -6.88 5.29
N ASP A 363 1.68 -7.94 4.59
CA ASP A 363 0.56 -8.76 5.01
C ASP A 363 0.92 -9.57 6.26
N ALA A 364 2.13 -10.12 6.34
CA ALA A 364 2.62 -10.81 7.53
C ALA A 364 2.72 -9.88 8.75
N VAL A 365 3.23 -8.66 8.57
CA VAL A 365 3.30 -7.64 9.63
C VAL A 365 1.89 -7.23 10.06
N ALA A 366 0.97 -6.98 9.13
CA ALA A 366 -0.41 -6.65 9.47
C ALA A 366 -1.06 -7.75 10.33
N GLN A 367 -0.93 -9.01 9.93
CA GLN A 367 -1.43 -10.15 10.72
C GLN A 367 -0.70 -10.30 12.06
N GLY A 368 0.57 -9.95 12.16
CA GLY A 368 1.31 -10.02 13.43
C GLY A 368 0.76 -9.07 14.51
N TYR A 369 0.08 -7.99 14.12
CA TYR A 369 -0.53 -7.01 15.04
C TYR A 369 -2.00 -7.32 15.40
N GLU A 370 -2.62 -8.35 14.83
CA GLU A 370 -4.02 -8.71 15.08
C GLU A 370 -4.17 -10.23 15.25
N VAL A 371 -4.99 -10.68 16.21
CA VAL A 371 -5.36 -12.10 16.40
C VAL A 371 -6.79 -12.37 15.94
#